data_AF-A0A1M3HDH5-F1
#
_entry.id   AF-A0A1M3HDH5-F1
#
_cell.length_a   1.000
_cell.length_b   1.000
_cell.length_c   1.000
_cell.angle_alpha   90.00
_cell.angle_beta   90.00
_cell.angle_gamma   90.00
#
_symmetry.space_group_name_H-M   'P 1'
#
loop_
_entity.id
_entity.type
_entity.pdbx_description
1 polymer ?
#
loop_
_entity_poly.entity_id
_entity_poly.type
_entity_poly.pdbx_seq_one_letter_code
_entity_poly.pdbx_strand_id
1 'polypeptide(L)'
;MMPRALFMLAVAALVVACGLLPSGKSYPLAIRDVRQTLLAMQPPMEFFPAEAAGARVRRESDTRITWLLVNRQGSGLLTFVADLEEEGPAETRINVTIQPPAGSRHDQVAKGLEDNPSAADFFRSAMEEQIASRLEKRDFDMAAIQGKMMMAAIATMPKMQESLDKAVEKEQARNRDNIDKAYREEAQGGAAYSSQSGYGSSEPAYGEPMDPATGSGW
;
A
#
# COMPACT_ATOMS: atom_id res chain seq x y z
N MET A 1 33.71 25.56 -53.67
CA MET A 1 33.88 24.16 -53.22
C MET A 1 34.50 24.20 -51.82
N MET A 2 33.69 23.93 -50.80
CA MET A 2 34.10 23.85 -49.39
C MET A 2 33.22 22.77 -48.73
N PRO A 3 33.76 22.00 -47.77
CA PRO A 3 33.27 20.65 -47.46
C PRO A 3 32.08 20.66 -46.51
N ARG A 4 30.97 20.03 -46.92
CA ARG A 4 29.73 19.81 -46.15
C ARG A 4 29.81 18.62 -45.17
N ALA A 5 31.00 18.24 -44.72
CA ALA A 5 31.24 16.95 -44.07
C ALA A 5 31.56 17.02 -42.57
N LEU A 6 31.08 18.04 -41.84
CA LEU A 6 31.45 18.21 -40.42
C LEU A 6 30.29 18.44 -39.45
N PHE A 7 29.04 18.24 -39.87
CA PHE A 7 27.85 18.41 -39.01
C PHE A 7 27.03 17.12 -38.79
N MET A 8 27.62 15.95 -39.04
CA MET A 8 26.93 14.64 -38.89
C MET A 8 27.52 13.75 -37.78
N LEU A 9 28.16 14.33 -36.75
CA LEU A 9 28.77 13.53 -35.67
C LEU A 9 28.38 13.96 -34.26
N ALA A 10 27.39 14.85 -34.10
CA ALA A 10 26.94 15.36 -32.81
C ALA A 10 25.50 14.93 -32.42
N VAL A 11 24.88 13.98 -33.14
CA VAL A 11 23.54 13.45 -32.80
C VAL A 11 23.59 12.00 -32.26
N ALA A 12 24.73 11.31 -32.41
CA ALA A 12 24.86 9.92 -31.97
C ALA A 12 25.13 9.75 -30.46
N ALA A 13 25.36 10.84 -29.70
CA ALA A 13 25.72 10.78 -28.28
C ALA A 13 24.58 11.17 -27.31
N LEU A 14 23.37 11.44 -27.80
CA LEU A 14 22.26 11.97 -26.98
C LEU A 14 20.98 11.10 -27.02
N VAL A 15 21.12 9.81 -27.33
CA VAL A 15 20.01 8.83 -27.28
C VAL A 15 20.13 7.84 -26.09
N VAL A 16 21.15 7.99 -25.24
CA VAL A 16 21.38 7.05 -24.11
C VAL A 16 20.48 7.33 -22.88
N ALA A 17 19.54 8.28 -22.96
CA ALA A 17 18.79 8.76 -21.77
C ALA A 17 17.27 8.45 -21.72
N CYS A 18 16.74 7.54 -22.55
CA CYS A 18 15.35 7.10 -22.45
C CYS A 18 15.21 5.57 -22.53
N GLY A 19 15.32 4.89 -21.39
CA GLY A 19 14.56 3.66 -21.09
C GLY A 19 14.74 2.42 -21.98
N LEU A 20 15.80 2.32 -22.78
CA LEU A 20 16.00 1.23 -23.77
C LEU A 20 16.69 -0.02 -23.22
N LEU A 21 16.89 -0.12 -21.90
CA LEU A 21 17.21 -1.39 -21.27
C LEU A 21 15.90 -2.15 -21.05
N PRO A 22 15.76 -3.39 -21.55
CA PRO A 22 14.56 -4.18 -21.32
C PRO A 22 14.36 -4.34 -19.80
N SER A 23 13.37 -3.64 -19.26
CA SER A 23 13.00 -3.75 -17.85
C SER A 23 12.26 -5.07 -17.64
N GLY A 24 12.51 -5.74 -16.51
CA GLY A 24 11.90 -7.03 -16.19
C GLY A 24 12.92 -8.15 -15.97
N LYS A 25 12.43 -9.25 -15.40
CA LYS A 25 13.22 -10.44 -15.08
C LYS A 25 12.90 -11.56 -16.07
N SER A 26 13.94 -12.19 -16.61
CA SER A 26 13.81 -13.35 -17.49
C SER A 26 13.73 -14.64 -16.68
N TYR A 27 12.89 -15.55 -17.13
CA TYR A 27 12.67 -16.86 -16.54
C TYR A 27 12.84 -17.95 -17.60
N PRO A 28 13.51 -19.07 -17.28
CA PRO A 28 13.72 -20.18 -18.21
C PRO A 28 12.45 -21.05 -18.32
N LEU A 29 11.35 -20.42 -18.72
CA LEU A 29 10.04 -21.02 -18.91
C LEU A 29 9.43 -20.51 -20.21
N ALA A 30 8.70 -21.36 -20.91
CA ALA A 30 7.93 -20.96 -22.09
C ALA A 30 6.78 -20.03 -21.68
N ILE A 31 6.46 -19.06 -22.55
CA ILE A 31 5.45 -18.03 -22.27
C ILE A 31 4.08 -18.61 -21.89
N ARG A 32 3.72 -19.77 -22.45
CA ARG A 32 2.48 -20.49 -22.13
C ARG A 32 2.43 -20.89 -20.66
N ASP A 33 3.51 -21.45 -20.14
CA ASP A 33 3.58 -21.98 -18.78
C ASP A 33 3.69 -20.85 -17.75
N VAL A 34 4.43 -19.78 -18.09
CA VAL A 34 4.43 -18.52 -17.33
C VAL A 34 3.02 -17.96 -17.23
N ARG A 35 2.35 -17.76 -18.37
CA ARG A 35 0.99 -17.21 -18.42
C ARG A 35 -0.01 -18.06 -17.61
N GLN A 36 0.06 -19.38 -17.71
CA GLN A 36 -0.80 -20.26 -16.93
C GLN A 36 -0.58 -20.08 -15.42
N THR A 37 0.67 -19.97 -15.00
CA THR A 37 1.02 -19.75 -13.59
C THR A 37 0.52 -18.38 -13.11
N LEU A 38 0.73 -17.34 -13.90
CA LEU A 38 0.30 -15.97 -13.58
C LEU A 38 -1.24 -15.83 -13.52
N LEU A 39 -1.99 -16.52 -14.39
CA LEU A 39 -3.45 -16.49 -14.33
C LEU A 39 -4.03 -17.21 -13.11
N ALA A 40 -3.29 -18.15 -12.53
CA ALA A 40 -3.71 -18.90 -11.34
C ALA A 40 -3.27 -18.24 -10.02
N MET A 41 -2.33 -17.29 -10.05
CA MET A 41 -1.84 -16.64 -8.83
C MET A 41 -2.70 -15.46 -8.41
N GLN A 42 -2.73 -15.22 -7.10
CA GLN A 42 -3.22 -13.97 -6.52
C GLN A 42 -2.07 -13.10 -6.02
N PRO A 43 -2.24 -11.76 -6.03
CA PRO A 43 -1.30 -10.84 -5.41
C PRO A 43 -1.16 -11.12 -3.90
N PRO A 44 0.01 -10.81 -3.28
CA PRO A 44 0.22 -10.96 -1.84
C PRO A 44 -0.54 -9.88 -1.07
N MET A 45 -1.80 -10.17 -0.71
CA MET A 45 -2.78 -9.19 -0.21
C MET A 45 -2.34 -8.49 1.08
N GLU A 46 -1.49 -9.12 1.88
CA GLU A 46 -0.92 -8.60 3.13
C GLU A 46 -0.08 -7.32 2.96
N PHE A 47 0.42 -7.04 1.76
CA PHE A 47 1.23 -5.84 1.49
C PHE A 47 0.46 -4.70 0.85
N PHE A 48 -0.82 -4.90 0.53
CA PHE A 48 -1.64 -3.91 -0.16
C PHE A 48 -2.59 -3.18 0.81
N PRO A 49 -3.23 -2.06 0.38
CA PRO A 49 -4.08 -1.27 1.25
C PRO A 49 -5.11 -2.13 1.99
N ALA A 50 -5.37 -1.83 3.26
CA ALA A 50 -6.26 -2.60 4.12
C ALA A 50 -7.71 -2.70 3.57
N GLU A 51 -8.12 -1.77 2.70
CA GLU A 51 -9.42 -1.85 2.05
C GLU A 51 -9.50 -2.92 0.95
N ALA A 52 -8.36 -3.44 0.48
CA ALA A 52 -8.29 -4.45 -0.55
C ALA A 52 -8.86 -5.78 -0.03
N ALA A 53 -9.90 -6.27 -0.70
CA ALA A 53 -10.61 -7.49 -0.33
C ALA A 53 -10.25 -8.67 -1.26
N GLY A 54 -9.60 -8.39 -2.38
CA GLY A 54 -9.13 -9.40 -3.33
C GLY A 54 -8.66 -8.78 -4.63
N ALA A 55 -8.37 -9.64 -5.59
CA ALA A 55 -7.96 -9.26 -6.93
C ALA A 55 -8.79 -9.96 -8.00
N ARG A 56 -9.12 -9.24 -9.07
CA ARG A 56 -9.66 -9.79 -10.31
C ARG A 56 -8.52 -9.96 -11.30
N VAL A 57 -8.21 -11.20 -11.66
CA VAL A 57 -7.18 -11.53 -12.64
C VAL A 57 -7.80 -11.60 -14.02
N ARG A 58 -7.17 -10.96 -15.00
CA ARG A 58 -7.61 -10.98 -16.40
C ARG A 58 -6.45 -11.21 -17.34
N ARG A 59 -6.70 -12.02 -18.37
CA ARG A 59 -5.88 -12.07 -19.57
C ARG A 59 -6.36 -10.98 -20.52
N GLU A 60 -5.54 -9.96 -20.75
CA GLU A 60 -5.87 -8.92 -21.75
C GLU A 60 -5.41 -9.33 -23.14
N SER A 61 -4.29 -10.07 -23.23
CA SER A 61 -3.79 -10.66 -24.47
C SER A 61 -2.94 -11.90 -24.19
N ASP A 62 -2.29 -12.44 -25.21
CA ASP A 62 -1.33 -13.53 -25.06
C ASP A 62 -0.08 -13.15 -24.28
N THR A 63 0.24 -11.85 -24.26
CA THR A 63 1.46 -11.26 -23.71
C THR A 63 1.17 -10.26 -22.60
N ARG A 64 -0.08 -10.15 -22.13
CA ARG A 64 -0.47 -9.19 -21.10
C ARG A 64 -1.50 -9.77 -20.13
N ILE A 65 -1.18 -9.68 -18.84
CA ILE A 65 -2.04 -10.09 -17.72
C ILE A 65 -2.21 -8.92 -16.77
N THR A 66 -3.42 -8.75 -16.24
CA THR A 66 -3.74 -7.71 -15.27
C THR A 66 -4.31 -8.30 -13.99
N TRP A 67 -3.93 -7.71 -12.85
CA TRP A 67 -4.56 -7.96 -11.56
C TRP A 67 -5.12 -6.65 -11.04
N LEU A 68 -6.45 -6.53 -11.07
CA LEU A 68 -7.15 -5.38 -10.49
C LEU A 68 -7.46 -5.67 -9.03
N LEU A 69 -6.78 -4.99 -8.11
CA LEU A 69 -7.14 -4.98 -6.71
C LEU A 69 -8.49 -4.27 -6.53
N VAL A 70 -9.39 -4.91 -5.79
CA VAL A 70 -10.73 -4.39 -5.52
C VAL A 70 -11.01 -4.34 -4.03
N ASN A 71 -11.81 -3.36 -3.60
CA ASN A 71 -12.35 -3.34 -2.25
C ASN A 71 -13.56 -4.27 -2.08
N ARG A 72 -14.13 -4.33 -0.87
CA ARG A 72 -15.33 -5.15 -0.58
C ARG A 72 -16.55 -4.77 -1.42
N GLN A 73 -16.65 -3.52 -1.87
CA GLN A 73 -17.70 -3.03 -2.75
C GLN A 73 -17.40 -3.30 -4.24
N GLY A 74 -16.28 -3.94 -4.57
CA GLY A 74 -15.88 -4.26 -5.93
C GLY A 74 -15.30 -3.08 -6.73
N SER A 75 -15.04 -1.94 -6.08
CA SER A 75 -14.40 -0.77 -6.68
C SER A 75 -12.89 -1.00 -6.82
N GLY A 76 -12.33 -0.61 -7.96
CA GLY A 76 -10.90 -0.72 -8.24
C GLY A 76 -10.07 0.17 -7.32
N LEU A 77 -8.94 -0.37 -6.85
CA LEU A 77 -7.96 0.31 -6.01
C LEU A 77 -6.65 0.53 -6.75
N LEU A 78 -6.17 -0.51 -7.43
CA LEU A 78 -4.87 -0.52 -8.08
C LEU A 78 -4.84 -1.62 -9.14
N THR A 79 -4.15 -1.40 -10.25
CA THR A 79 -3.96 -2.42 -11.30
C THR A 79 -2.49 -2.77 -11.42
N PHE A 80 -2.14 -4.04 -11.25
CA PHE A 80 -0.84 -4.55 -11.70
C PHE A 80 -0.97 -5.04 -13.13
N VAL A 81 0.01 -4.72 -13.97
CA VAL A 81 0.09 -5.17 -15.35
C VAL A 81 1.40 -5.91 -15.53
N ALA A 82 1.34 -7.18 -15.89
CA ALA A 82 2.49 -7.93 -16.36
C ALA A 82 2.48 -7.97 -17.89
N ASP A 83 3.56 -7.48 -18.49
CA ASP A 83 3.89 -7.67 -19.89
C ASP A 83 4.87 -8.83 -20.02
N LEU A 84 4.58 -9.78 -20.92
CA LEU A 84 5.33 -10.99 -21.15
C LEU A 84 5.96 -10.90 -22.55
N GLU A 85 7.27 -11.11 -22.62
CA GLU A 85 8.05 -11.10 -23.85
C GLU A 85 8.76 -12.44 -24.01
N GLU A 86 8.62 -13.08 -25.17
CA GLU A 86 9.33 -14.32 -25.48
C GLU A 86 10.73 -13.97 -25.99
N GLU A 87 11.76 -14.35 -25.24
CA GLU A 87 13.17 -14.15 -25.62
C GLU A 87 13.76 -15.40 -26.30
N GLY A 88 13.08 -16.54 -26.17
CA GLY A 88 13.40 -17.79 -26.84
C GLY A 88 12.35 -18.85 -26.55
N PRO A 89 12.45 -20.05 -27.15
CA PRO A 89 11.41 -21.09 -27.06
C PRO A 89 11.07 -21.55 -25.63
N ALA A 90 11.97 -21.33 -24.68
CA ALA A 90 11.82 -21.66 -23.28
C ALA A 90 12.32 -20.52 -22.37
N GLU A 91 12.24 -19.27 -22.84
CA GLU A 91 12.67 -18.11 -22.07
C GLU A 91 11.66 -16.97 -22.22
N THR A 92 11.16 -16.47 -21.09
CA THR A 92 10.18 -15.40 -21.04
C THR A 92 10.64 -14.30 -20.11
N ARG A 93 10.72 -13.07 -20.61
CA ARG A 93 10.91 -11.86 -19.80
C ARG A 93 9.56 -11.35 -19.30
N ILE A 94 9.50 -10.97 -18.03
CA ILE A 94 8.30 -10.42 -17.40
C ILE A 94 8.62 -9.03 -16.86
N ASN A 95 7.85 -8.04 -17.30
CA ASN A 95 7.89 -6.67 -16.80
C ASN A 95 6.60 -6.35 -16.04
N VAL A 96 6.71 -5.85 -14.81
CA VAL A 96 5.56 -5.52 -13.98
C VAL A 96 5.44 -4.00 -13.88
N THR A 97 4.27 -3.46 -14.18
CA THR A 97 3.94 -2.05 -13.95
C THR A 97 2.71 -1.91 -13.08
N ILE A 98 2.58 -0.74 -12.46
CA ILE A 98 1.40 -0.36 -11.68
C ILE A 98 0.68 0.74 -12.43
N GLN A 99 -0.62 0.58 -12.58
CA GLN A 99 -1.50 1.55 -13.22
C GLN A 99 -2.67 1.88 -12.28
N PRO A 100 -3.21 3.11 -12.35
CA PRO A 100 -4.47 3.42 -11.72
C PRO A 100 -5.59 2.49 -12.23
N PRO A 101 -6.62 2.21 -11.42
CA PRO A 101 -7.80 1.50 -11.90
C PRO A 101 -8.55 2.35 -12.94
N ALA A 102 -9.20 1.69 -13.90
CA ALA A 102 -10.12 2.38 -14.79
C ALA A 102 -11.32 2.95 -13.99
N GLY A 103 -11.90 4.05 -14.49
CA GLY A 103 -13.11 4.66 -13.93
C GLY A 103 -12.86 5.83 -12.99
N SER A 104 -13.80 6.09 -12.08
CA SER A 104 -13.90 7.34 -11.32
C SER A 104 -12.74 7.62 -10.34
N ARG A 105 -11.96 6.60 -9.96
CA ARG A 105 -10.81 6.75 -9.05
C ARG A 105 -9.48 6.89 -9.79
N HIS A 106 -9.49 6.88 -11.12
CA HIS A 106 -8.28 6.89 -11.95
C HIS A 106 -7.33 8.02 -11.55
N ASP A 107 -7.80 9.27 -11.61
CA ASP A 107 -6.95 10.45 -11.39
C ASP A 107 -6.47 10.56 -9.94
N GLN A 108 -7.33 10.18 -8.99
CA GLN A 108 -6.97 10.15 -7.57
C GLN A 108 -5.83 9.16 -7.31
N VAL A 109 -5.92 7.95 -7.88
CA VAL A 109 -4.90 6.91 -7.69
C VAL A 109 -3.64 7.24 -8.48
N ALA A 110 -3.76 7.76 -9.71
CA ALA A 110 -2.64 8.19 -10.54
C ALA A 110 -1.79 9.23 -9.78
N LYS A 111 -2.45 10.26 -9.25
CA LYS A 111 -1.80 11.26 -8.40
C LYS A 111 -1.19 10.64 -7.14
N GLY A 112 -1.87 9.70 -6.50
CA GLY A 112 -1.34 9.00 -5.33
C GLY A 112 -0.04 8.22 -5.60
N LEU A 113 0.07 7.61 -6.79
CA LEU A 113 1.26 6.90 -7.24
C LEU A 113 2.41 7.86 -7.59
N GLU A 114 2.10 8.98 -8.24
CA GLU A 114 3.07 10.05 -8.54
C GLU A 114 3.60 10.73 -7.27
N ASP A 115 2.71 11.03 -6.31
CA ASP A 115 3.06 11.69 -5.05
C ASP A 115 3.81 10.76 -4.08
N ASN A 116 3.81 9.43 -4.30
CA ASN A 116 4.46 8.44 -3.43
C ASN A 116 5.17 7.34 -4.22
N PRO A 117 6.23 7.65 -4.99
CA PRO A 117 6.92 6.67 -5.85
C PRO A 117 7.54 5.52 -5.04
N SER A 118 7.93 5.76 -3.78
CA SER A 118 8.46 4.69 -2.90
C SER A 118 7.40 3.64 -2.54
N ALA A 119 6.13 4.05 -2.37
CA ALA A 119 5.03 3.12 -2.12
C ALA A 119 4.71 2.31 -3.38
N ALA A 120 4.70 2.96 -4.56
CA ALA A 120 4.53 2.27 -5.84
C ALA A 120 5.67 1.26 -6.09
N ASP A 121 6.92 1.64 -5.82
CA ASP A 121 8.08 0.75 -5.90
C ASP A 121 7.94 -0.46 -4.97
N PHE A 122 7.52 -0.25 -3.73
CA PHE A 122 7.29 -1.34 -2.78
C PHE A 122 6.22 -2.31 -3.27
N PHE A 123 5.06 -1.81 -3.69
CA PHE A 123 3.98 -2.65 -4.22
C PHE A 123 4.42 -3.42 -5.47
N ARG A 124 5.21 -2.79 -6.35
CA ARG A 124 5.75 -3.43 -7.55
C ARG A 124 6.69 -4.57 -7.16
N SER A 125 7.64 -4.32 -6.26
CA SER A 125 8.56 -5.36 -5.79
C SER A 125 7.87 -6.51 -5.06
N ALA A 126 6.80 -6.25 -4.29
CA ALA A 126 5.98 -7.30 -3.69
C ALA A 126 5.31 -8.18 -4.76
N MET A 127 4.77 -7.58 -5.82
CA MET A 127 4.18 -8.33 -6.92
C MET A 127 5.23 -9.10 -7.74
N GLU A 128 6.39 -8.49 -8.02
CA GLU A 128 7.52 -9.15 -8.70
C GLU A 128 8.03 -10.37 -7.91
N GLU A 129 8.14 -10.26 -6.59
CA GLU A 129 8.54 -11.36 -5.71
C GLU A 129 7.49 -12.47 -5.63
N GLN A 130 6.19 -12.12 -5.62
CA GLN A 130 5.13 -13.11 -5.75
C GLN A 130 5.20 -13.85 -7.09
N ILE A 131 5.48 -13.15 -8.19
CA ILE A 131 5.67 -13.78 -9.50
C ILE A 131 6.88 -14.71 -9.47
N ALA A 132 8.03 -14.23 -8.98
CA ALA A 132 9.26 -14.99 -8.92
C ALA A 132 9.10 -16.26 -8.07
N SER A 133 8.58 -16.14 -6.86
CA SER A 133 8.35 -17.28 -5.96
C SER A 133 7.44 -18.35 -6.58
N ARG A 134 6.38 -17.95 -7.29
CA ARG A 134 5.46 -18.89 -7.97
C ARG A 134 6.12 -19.59 -9.16
N LEU A 135 6.87 -18.87 -9.99
CA LEU A 135 7.55 -19.45 -11.15
C LEU A 135 8.73 -20.33 -10.74
N GLU A 136 9.47 -19.93 -9.71
CA GLU A 136 10.65 -20.65 -9.18
C GLU A 136 10.26 -21.75 -8.17
N LYS A 137 8.95 -21.90 -7.87
CA LYS A 137 8.40 -22.89 -6.93
C LYS A 137 9.04 -22.84 -5.54
N ARG A 138 9.25 -21.63 -5.03
CA ARG A 138 9.79 -21.35 -3.69
C ARG A 138 8.80 -20.53 -2.88
N ASP A 139 9.08 -20.43 -1.58
CA ASP A 139 8.34 -19.52 -0.71
C ASP A 139 8.67 -18.05 -1.04
N PHE A 140 7.74 -17.17 -0.66
CA PHE A 140 7.89 -15.73 -0.78
C PHE A 140 9.06 -15.25 0.09
N ASP A 141 10.03 -14.56 -0.50
CA ASP A 141 11.20 -14.05 0.21
C ASP A 141 10.96 -12.60 0.68
N MET A 142 10.68 -12.47 1.98
CA MET A 142 10.52 -11.16 2.62
C MET A 142 11.77 -10.28 2.51
N ALA A 143 12.97 -10.86 2.50
CA ALA A 143 14.21 -10.11 2.41
C ALA A 143 14.33 -9.41 1.05
N ALA A 144 13.78 -9.99 -0.01
CA ALA A 144 13.78 -9.40 -1.36
C ALA A 144 13.02 -8.07 -1.43
N ILE A 145 12.03 -7.86 -0.56
CA ILE A 145 11.18 -6.65 -0.56
C ILE A 145 11.45 -5.71 0.61
N GLN A 146 12.20 -6.14 1.63
CA GLN A 146 12.39 -5.41 2.88
C GLN A 146 12.96 -4.00 2.68
N GLY A 147 13.94 -3.84 1.79
CA GLY A 147 14.53 -2.53 1.51
C GLY A 147 13.51 -1.54 0.93
N LYS A 148 12.67 -2.00 0.00
CA LYS A 148 11.61 -1.18 -0.59
C LYS A 148 10.49 -0.88 0.40
N MET A 149 10.14 -1.85 1.25
CA MET A 149 9.20 -1.66 2.35
C MET A 149 9.66 -0.56 3.31
N MET A 150 10.93 -0.59 3.72
CA MET A 150 11.51 0.42 4.60
C MET A 150 11.48 1.82 3.96
N MET A 151 11.84 1.93 2.67
CA MET A 151 11.79 3.20 1.95
C MET A 151 10.36 3.75 1.82
N ALA A 152 9.38 2.89 1.55
CA ALA A 152 7.97 3.29 1.54
C ALA A 152 7.48 3.78 2.91
N ALA A 153 7.89 3.11 3.98
CA ALA A 153 7.58 3.53 5.36
C ALA A 153 8.19 4.90 5.68
N ILE A 154 9.47 5.13 5.34
CA ILE A 154 10.13 6.43 5.54
C ILE A 154 9.44 7.53 4.74
N ALA A 155 9.10 7.27 3.47
CA ALA A 155 8.45 8.26 2.60
C ALA A 155 7.05 8.68 3.10
N THR A 156 6.38 7.84 3.89
CA THR A 156 5.05 8.11 4.44
C THR A 156 5.07 8.74 5.83
N MET A 157 6.22 8.77 6.52
CA MET A 157 6.36 9.35 7.87
C MET A 157 5.91 10.82 7.99
N PRO A 158 6.28 11.74 7.08
CA PRO A 158 5.84 13.14 7.19
C PRO A 158 4.31 13.28 7.15
N LYS A 159 3.66 12.51 6.27
CA LYS A 159 2.18 12.49 6.16
C LYS A 159 1.53 11.90 7.42
N MET A 160 2.18 10.92 8.07
CA MET A 160 1.72 10.40 9.35
C MET A 160 1.81 11.47 10.45
N GLN A 161 2.93 12.21 10.54
CA GLN A 161 3.08 13.31 11.50
C GLN A 161 2.01 14.38 11.28
N GLU A 162 1.83 14.85 10.06
CA GLU A 162 0.77 15.83 9.73
C GLU A 162 -0.65 15.32 10.08
N SER A 163 -0.91 14.02 9.88
CA SER A 163 -2.20 13.42 10.21
C SER A 163 -2.44 13.34 11.72
N LEU A 164 -1.39 13.07 12.50
CA LEU A 164 -1.44 13.03 13.95
C LEU A 164 -1.63 14.44 14.52
N ASP A 165 -0.89 15.43 14.00
CA ASP A 165 -1.03 16.82 14.41
C ASP A 165 -2.45 17.34 14.14
N LYS A 166 -3.00 17.08 12.95
CA LYS A 166 -4.40 17.43 12.63
C LYS A 166 -5.42 16.70 13.50
N ALA A 167 -5.14 15.45 13.88
CA ALA A 167 -6.02 14.70 14.77
C ALA A 167 -6.02 15.29 16.19
N VAL A 168 -4.84 15.64 16.71
CA VAL A 168 -4.67 16.31 18.00
C VAL A 168 -5.33 17.70 17.99
N GLU A 169 -5.14 18.50 16.94
CA GLU A 169 -5.81 19.79 16.80
C GLU A 169 -7.33 19.65 16.81
N LYS A 170 -7.87 18.66 16.09
CA LYS A 170 -9.31 18.40 16.04
C LYS A 170 -9.85 17.91 17.38
N GLU A 171 -9.08 17.11 18.11
CA GLU A 171 -9.44 16.67 19.46
C GLU A 171 -9.42 17.84 20.45
N GLN A 172 -8.39 18.70 20.39
CA GLN A 172 -8.32 19.91 21.20
C GLN A 172 -9.49 20.85 20.90
N ALA A 173 -9.85 21.03 19.63
CA ALA A 173 -11.01 21.82 19.25
C ALA A 173 -12.31 21.25 19.83
N ARG A 174 -12.53 19.93 19.73
CA ARG A 174 -13.69 19.25 20.34
C ARG A 174 -13.70 19.38 21.85
N ASN A 175 -12.53 19.28 22.49
CA ASN A 175 -12.44 19.40 23.93
C ASN A 175 -12.76 20.83 24.37
N ARG A 176 -12.28 21.84 23.64
CA ARG A 176 -12.68 23.25 23.84
C ARG A 176 -14.18 23.45 23.65
N ASP A 177 -14.76 22.92 22.59
CA ASP A 177 -16.21 23.02 22.33
C ASP A 177 -17.02 22.35 23.45
N ASN A 178 -16.57 21.20 23.96
CA ASN A 178 -17.21 20.50 25.07
C ASN A 178 -17.09 21.28 26.39
N ILE A 179 -15.92 21.87 26.66
CA ILE A 179 -15.68 22.73 27.83
C ILE A 179 -16.54 23.99 27.75
N ASP A 180 -16.57 24.67 26.60
CA ASP A 180 -17.40 25.87 26.37
C ASP A 180 -18.89 25.56 26.44
N LYS A 181 -19.29 24.35 26.06
CA LYS A 181 -20.66 23.86 26.23
C LYS A 181 -20.96 23.64 27.72
N ALA A 182 -20.08 22.94 28.45
CA ALA A 182 -20.23 22.71 29.89
C ALA A 182 -20.31 24.03 30.68
N TYR A 183 -19.44 25.00 30.39
CA TYR A 183 -19.49 26.33 31.03
C TYR A 183 -20.75 27.10 30.68
N ARG A 184 -21.29 26.99 29.45
CA ARG A 184 -22.57 27.61 29.09
C ARG A 184 -23.75 26.96 29.81
N GLU A 185 -23.74 25.65 29.95
CA GLU A 185 -24.76 24.89 30.70
C GLU A 185 -24.69 25.21 32.21
N GLU A 186 -23.49 25.40 32.76
CA GLU A 186 -23.29 25.85 34.15
C GLU A 186 -23.75 27.30 34.37
N ALA A 187 -23.41 28.21 33.45
CA ALA A 187 -23.80 29.62 33.51
C ALA A 187 -25.32 29.85 33.29
N GLN A 188 -26.02 28.91 32.64
CA GLN A 188 -27.48 28.94 32.46
C GLN A 188 -28.26 28.30 33.62
N GLY A 189 -27.57 27.88 34.69
CA GLY A 189 -28.19 27.37 35.91
C GLY A 189 -28.56 25.89 35.81
N GLY A 190 -27.54 25.03 35.73
CA GLY A 190 -27.71 23.58 35.86
C GLY A 190 -28.27 23.19 37.24
N ALA A 191 -29.59 23.05 37.32
CA ALA A 191 -30.27 22.35 38.40
C ALA A 191 -30.14 20.83 38.19
N ALA A 192 -29.14 20.19 38.82
CA ALA A 192 -29.17 18.76 39.16
C ALA A 192 -28.02 18.37 40.11
N TYR A 193 -27.93 18.99 41.29
CA TYR A 193 -27.34 18.30 42.45
C TYR A 193 -28.46 17.47 43.09
N SER A 194 -28.64 16.22 42.65
CA SER A 194 -29.34 15.24 43.47
C SER A 194 -28.33 14.66 44.47
N SER A 195 -28.35 15.18 45.69
CA SER A 195 -27.76 14.52 46.84
C SER A 195 -28.51 13.21 47.09
N GLN A 196 -27.88 12.07 46.82
CA GLN A 196 -28.27 10.82 47.48
C GLN A 196 -27.09 10.33 48.29
N SER A 197 -27.08 10.76 49.55
CA SER A 197 -26.23 10.21 50.60
C SER A 197 -26.58 8.74 50.83
N GLY A 198 -25.77 7.84 50.26
CA GLY A 198 -25.66 6.45 50.67
C GLY A 198 -24.23 6.22 51.16
N TYR A 199 -24.05 6.21 52.48
CA TYR A 199 -22.80 5.79 53.13
C TYR A 199 -22.45 4.35 52.72
N GLY A 200 -21.24 4.14 52.22
CA GLY A 200 -20.67 2.85 51.88
C GLY A 200 -19.20 3.00 51.48
N SER A 201 -18.37 3.28 52.47
CA SER A 201 -16.91 3.42 52.38
C SER A 201 -16.23 2.15 51.89
N SER A 202 -15.37 2.27 50.87
CA SER A 202 -14.02 1.69 50.85
C SER A 202 -13.25 2.15 49.59
N GLU A 203 -12.42 3.18 49.73
CA GLU A 203 -11.29 3.41 48.82
C GLU A 203 -10.22 2.34 49.07
N PRO A 204 -9.62 1.70 48.05
CA PRO A 204 -8.37 0.98 48.25
C PRO A 204 -7.22 1.97 48.33
N ALA A 205 -6.52 1.95 49.47
CA ALA A 205 -5.31 2.74 49.69
C ALA A 205 -4.16 2.26 48.79
N TYR A 206 -3.34 3.20 48.35
CA TYR A 206 -2.10 2.96 47.62
C TYR A 206 -1.13 2.16 48.51
N GLY A 207 -0.82 0.91 48.14
CA GLY A 207 0.32 0.17 48.71
C GLY A 207 0.07 -1.18 49.40
N GLU A 208 -1.06 -1.86 49.22
CA GLU A 208 -1.23 -3.24 49.73
C GLU A 208 -1.19 -4.31 48.62
N PRO A 209 -0.55 -5.48 48.88
CA PRO A 209 -0.29 -6.49 47.86
C PRO A 209 -1.57 -7.20 47.40
N MET A 210 -1.70 -7.43 46.09
CA MET A 210 -2.73 -8.30 45.53
C MET A 210 -2.51 -9.74 46.01
N ASP A 211 -3.43 -10.26 46.83
CA ASP A 211 -3.46 -11.68 47.20
C ASP A 211 -4.18 -12.48 46.09
N PRO A 212 -3.54 -13.50 45.48
CA PRO A 212 -4.07 -14.20 44.32
C PRO A 212 -4.84 -15.46 44.75
N ALA A 213 -6.16 -15.41 44.83
CA ALA A 213 -6.98 -16.63 44.73
C ALA A 213 -8.48 -16.34 44.74
N THR A 214 -9.13 -16.46 43.59
CA THR A 214 -10.41 -17.19 43.51
C THR A 214 -10.51 -17.87 42.16
N GLY A 215 -9.99 -19.10 42.11
CA GLY A 215 -10.46 -20.08 41.16
C GLY A 215 -11.76 -20.72 41.65
N SER A 216 -12.74 -20.82 40.76
CA SER A 216 -13.82 -21.81 40.70
C SER A 216 -14.60 -21.45 39.43
N GLY A 217 -14.58 -22.22 38.34
CA GLY A 217 -14.90 -23.64 38.29
C GLY A 217 -16.42 -23.77 38.18
N TRP A 218 -16.94 -23.74 36.95
CA TRP A 218 -17.86 -24.67 36.26
C TRP A 218 -18.16 -24.10 34.86
#